data_AF-A0A3P6BAT1-F1
#
_entry.id   AF-A0A3P6BAT1-F1
#
_cell.length_a   1.000
_cell.length_b   1.000
_cell.length_c   1.000
_cell.angle_alpha   90.00
_cell.angle_beta   90.00
_cell.angle_gamma   90.00
#
_symmetry.space_group_name_H-M   'P 1'
#
loop_
_entity.id
_entity.type
_entity.pdbx_description
1 polymer ?
#
loop_
_entity_poly.entity_id
_entity_poly.type
_entity_poly.pdbx_seq_one_letter_code
_entity_poly.pdbx_strand_id
1 'polypeptide(L)'
;MLQYSTCQSFGTDCKDLIAMIKEPRDWPSFATELERIETLQICFPDFKITHIPREQNQTSDFLARTARSFHKELHFVGCSIPVWLPRLLQV
;
A
#
# COMPACT_ATOMS: atom_id res chain seq x y z
N MET A 1 -17.48 16.26 9.24
CA MET A 1 -16.45 15.59 10.06
C MET A 1 -16.13 14.27 9.38
N LEU A 2 -14.88 14.08 8.93
CA LEU A 2 -14.42 12.76 8.50
C LEU A 2 -14.38 11.90 9.77
N GLN A 3 -15.26 10.90 9.88
CA GLN A 3 -15.14 9.90 10.94
C GLN A 3 -13.83 9.15 10.68
N TYR A 4 -12.83 9.37 11.51
CA TYR A 4 -11.64 8.55 11.52
C TYR A 4 -12.06 7.18 12.03
N SER A 5 -12.15 6.20 11.12
CA SER A 5 -12.32 4.81 11.51
C SER A 5 -11.17 4.43 12.44
N THR A 6 -11.48 3.84 13.60
CA THR A 6 -10.46 3.29 14.51
C THR A 6 -9.98 1.91 14.07
N CYS A 7 -10.66 1.32 13.08
CA CYS A 7 -10.30 0.07 12.41
C CYS A 7 -9.76 0.36 11.02
N GLN A 8 -8.52 -0.03 10.78
CA GLN A 8 -7.81 0.14 9.53
C GLN A 8 -7.58 -1.25 8.89
N SER A 9 -8.39 -1.57 7.87
CA SER A 9 -8.23 -2.78 7.07
C SER A 9 -7.61 -2.45 5.72
N PHE A 10 -6.46 -3.05 5.44
CA PHE A 10 -5.68 -2.92 4.22
C PHE A 10 -5.66 -4.23 3.43
N GLY A 11 -5.66 -4.12 2.10
CA GLY A 11 -5.50 -5.23 1.17
C GLY A 11 -4.22 -5.06 0.34
N THR A 12 -3.50 -6.17 0.12
CA THR A 12 -2.35 -6.23 -0.80
C THR A 12 -2.42 -7.52 -1.62
N ASP A 13 -2.03 -7.48 -2.89
CA ASP A 13 -1.85 -8.68 -3.71
C ASP A 13 -0.43 -9.28 -3.59
N CYS A 14 0.44 -8.65 -2.79
CA CYS A 14 1.79 -9.13 -2.53
C CYS A 14 1.82 -10.12 -1.37
N LYS A 15 1.91 -11.42 -1.68
CA LYS A 15 2.08 -12.48 -0.67
C LYS A 15 3.38 -12.33 0.12
N ASP A 16 4.44 -11.88 -0.54
CA ASP A 16 5.74 -11.70 0.11
C ASP A 16 5.67 -10.61 1.17
N LEU A 17 4.91 -9.53 0.95
CA LEU A 17 4.70 -8.50 1.96
C LEU A 17 4.04 -9.07 3.23
N ILE A 18 3.05 -9.97 3.07
CA ILE A 18 2.42 -10.65 4.20
C ILE A 18 3.43 -11.54 4.94
N ALA A 19 4.30 -12.24 4.21
CA ALA A 19 5.36 -13.05 4.79
C ALA A 19 6.41 -12.18 5.52
N MET A 20 6.83 -11.06 4.93
CA MET A 20 7.77 -10.11 5.50
C MET A 20 7.26 -9.51 6.80
N ILE A 21 5.97 -9.14 6.86
CA ILE A 21 5.38 -8.62 8.10
C ILE A 21 5.28 -9.70 9.17
N LYS A 22 5.04 -10.96 8.78
CA LYS A 22 4.93 -12.08 9.73
C LYS A 22 6.27 -12.52 10.30
N GLU A 23 7.31 -12.57 9.47
CA GLU A 23 8.67 -12.97 9.87
C GLU A 23 9.70 -11.98 9.31
N PRO A 24 9.80 -10.77 9.87
CA PRO A 24 10.66 -9.71 9.34
C PRO A 24 12.16 -10.06 9.38
N ARG A 25 12.55 -10.99 10.26
CA ARG A 25 13.95 -11.42 10.42
C ARG A 25 14.49 -12.18 9.20
N ASP A 26 13.60 -12.81 8.43
CA ASP A 26 13.96 -13.51 7.19
C ASP A 26 14.24 -12.53 6.03
N TRP A 27 13.93 -11.24 6.20
CA TRP A 27 13.99 -10.22 5.15
C TRP A 27 14.85 -9.01 5.55
N PRO A 28 16.13 -9.19 5.91
CA PRO A 28 16.97 -8.13 6.46
C PRO A 28 17.18 -6.95 5.51
N SER A 29 17.07 -7.16 4.19
CA SER A 29 17.14 -6.08 3.19
C SER A 29 16.02 -5.06 3.29
N PHE A 30 14.91 -5.39 3.97
CA PHE A 30 13.74 -4.52 4.15
C PHE A 30 13.56 -4.05 5.61
N ALA A 31 14.60 -4.18 6.44
CA ALA A 31 14.49 -3.92 7.89
C ALA A 31 13.95 -2.51 8.20
N THR A 32 14.40 -1.49 7.45
CA THR A 32 13.99 -0.09 7.66
C THR A 32 12.51 0.10 7.33
N GLU A 33 12.04 -0.50 6.25
CA GLU A 33 10.65 -0.44 5.79
C GLU A 33 9.73 -1.20 6.77
N LEU A 34 10.17 -2.37 7.25
CA LEU A 34 9.41 -3.20 8.17
C LEU A 34 9.29 -2.55 9.56
N GLU A 35 10.34 -1.92 10.07
CA GLU A 35 10.30 -1.13 11.31
C GLU A 35 9.30 0.05 11.21
N ARG A 36 9.25 0.72 10.05
CA ARG A 36 8.26 1.78 9.80
C ARG A 36 6.84 1.23 9.77
N ILE A 37 6.63 0.07 9.14
CA ILE A 37 5.31 -0.58 9.12
C ILE A 37 4.89 -0.93 10.55
N GLU A 38 5.76 -1.55 11.35
CA GLU A 38 5.49 -1.88 12.76
C GLU A 38 5.13 -0.64 13.58
N THR A 39 5.90 0.44 13.43
CA THR A 39 5.62 1.73 14.11
C THR A 39 4.24 2.26 13.73
N LEU A 40 3.87 2.19 12.44
CA LEU A 40 2.57 2.62 11.98
C LEU A 40 1.45 1.72 12.52
N GLN A 41 1.66 0.41 12.64
CA GLN A 41 0.68 -0.52 13.21
C GLN A 41 0.32 -0.15 14.65
N ILE A 42 1.32 0.22 15.47
CA ILE A 42 1.12 0.63 16.87
C ILE A 42 0.21 1.86 17.00
N CYS A 43 0.18 2.73 15.98
CA CYS A 43 -0.67 3.92 15.96
C CYS A 43 -2.17 3.62 15.78
N PHE A 44 -2.56 2.39 15.40
CA PHE A 44 -3.95 2.02 15.17
C PHE A 44 -4.40 0.95 16.19
N PRO A 45 -5.51 1.17 16.93
CA PRO A 45 -6.03 0.19 17.88
C PRO A 45 -6.43 -1.15 17.23
N ASP A 46 -6.87 -1.11 15.98
CA ASP A 46 -7.20 -2.28 15.18
C ASP A 46 -6.63 -2.12 13.77
N PHE A 47 -5.56 -2.85 13.49
CA PHE A 47 -4.85 -2.86 12.22
C PHE A 47 -4.90 -4.25 11.59
N LYS A 48 -5.32 -4.32 10.34
CA LYS A 48 -5.35 -5.55 9.57
C LYS A 48 -4.77 -5.33 8.18
N ILE A 49 -3.82 -6.16 7.78
CA ILE A 49 -3.37 -6.26 6.39
C ILE A 49 -3.58 -7.69 5.90
N THR A 50 -4.25 -7.84 4.76
CA THR A 50 -4.58 -9.17 4.22
C THR A 50 -4.21 -9.28 2.75
N HIS A 51 -3.90 -10.52 2.35
CA HIS A 51 -3.74 -10.83 0.94
C HIS A 51 -5.10 -10.80 0.23
N ILE A 52 -5.19 -10.07 -0.87
CA ILE A 52 -6.32 -10.06 -1.80
C ILE A 52 -5.86 -10.50 -3.20
N PRO A 53 -6.72 -11.15 -4.01
CA PRO A 53 -6.40 -11.41 -5.42
C PRO A 53 -6.09 -10.12 -6.18
N ARG A 54 -5.20 -10.19 -7.17
CA ARG A 54 -4.80 -9.02 -7.98
C ARG A 54 -5.98 -8.38 -8.70
N GLU A 55 -6.99 -9.19 -9.06
CA GLU A 55 -8.24 -8.74 -9.66
C GLU A 55 -9.06 -7.83 -8.73
N GLN A 56 -8.82 -7.91 -7.42
CA GLN A 56 -9.43 -7.04 -6.41
C GLN A 56 -8.54 -5.83 -6.05
N ASN A 57 -7.29 -5.79 -6.56
CA ASN A 57 -6.33 -4.71 -6.31
C ASN A 57 -6.05 -3.83 -7.56
N GLN A 58 -7.00 -3.77 -8.50
CA GLN A 58 -6.81 -3.13 -9.82
C GLN A 58 -6.36 -1.67 -9.73
N THR A 59 -6.93 -0.89 -8.81
CA THR A 59 -6.56 0.53 -8.65
C THR A 59 -5.11 0.68 -8.20
N SER A 60 -4.66 -0.10 -7.22
CA SER A 60 -3.28 -0.04 -6.73
C SER A 60 -2.29 -0.51 -7.80
N ASP A 61 -2.62 -1.61 -8.51
CA ASP A 61 -1.80 -2.09 -9.62
C ASP A 61 -1.67 -1.04 -10.74
N PHE A 62 -2.78 -0.39 -11.10
CA PHE A 62 -2.78 0.70 -12.07
C PHE A 62 -1.90 1.86 -11.61
N LEU A 63 -2.01 2.29 -10.35
CA LEU A 63 -1.18 3.36 -9.81
C LEU A 63 0.30 2.99 -9.84
N ALA A 64 0.67 1.79 -9.41
CA ALA A 64 2.06 1.31 -9.42
C ALA A 64 2.63 1.15 -10.83
N ARG A 65 1.84 0.64 -11.79
CA ARG A 65 2.23 0.55 -13.21
C ARG A 65 2.43 1.93 -13.82
N THR A 66 1.50 2.84 -13.56
CA THR A 66 1.56 4.22 -14.03
C THR A 66 2.79 4.91 -13.46
N ALA A 67 3.02 4.82 -12.14
CA ALA A 67 4.20 5.40 -11.49
C ALA A 67 5.52 4.89 -12.08
N ARG A 68 5.63 3.59 -12.37
CA ARG A 68 6.81 2.99 -13.03
C ARG A 68 7.07 3.51 -14.45
N SER A 69 6.05 4.01 -15.14
CA SER A 69 6.22 4.58 -16.48
C SER A 69 6.88 5.97 -16.47
N PHE A 70 6.94 6.64 -15.33
CA PHE A 70 7.62 7.92 -15.21
C PHE A 70 9.13 7.72 -15.12
N HIS A 71 9.89 8.57 -15.81
CA HIS A 71 11.35 8.60 -15.77
C HIS A 71 11.93 9.25 -14.50
N LYS A 72 11.10 9.49 -13.47
CA LYS A 72 11.47 10.17 -12.23
C LYS A 72 10.73 9.54 -11.05
N GLU A 73 11.33 9.63 -9.88
CA GLU A 73 10.67 9.26 -8.62
C GLU A 73 9.46 10.17 -8.36
N LEU A 74 8.34 9.54 -7.98
CA LEU A 74 7.10 10.22 -7.67
C LEU A 74 6.79 10.06 -6.19
N HIS A 75 6.60 11.18 -5.51
CA HIS A 75 6.14 11.22 -4.12
C HIS A 75 4.78 11.93 -4.10
N PHE A 76 3.72 11.19 -3.82
CA PHE A 76 2.37 11.74 -3.70
C PHE A 76 1.61 11.04 -2.58
N VAL A 77 1.06 11.84 -1.66
CA VAL A 77 0.18 11.37 -0.59
C VAL A 77 -1.10 12.20 -0.65
N GLY A 78 -2.23 11.54 -0.88
CA GLY A 78 -3.52 12.20 -0.98
C GLY A 78 -4.67 11.19 -1.06
N CYS A 79 -5.89 11.67 -0.85
CA CYS A 79 -7.10 10.84 -0.86
C CYS A 79 -7.71 10.66 -2.26
N SER A 80 -7.08 11.22 -3.30
CA SER A 80 -7.61 11.27 -4.66
C SER A 80 -6.51 11.00 -5.68
N ILE A 81 -6.87 10.40 -6.81
CA ILE A 81 -5.94 10.24 -7.94
C ILE A 81 -5.58 11.64 -8.47
N PRO A 82 -4.28 12.00 -8.53
CA PRO A 82 -3.89 13.32 -8.96
C PRO A 82 -4.21 13.55 -10.44
N VAL A 83 -4.58 14.78 -10.78
CA VAL A 83 -5.06 15.16 -12.13
C VAL A 83 -3.99 14.97 -13.22
N TRP A 84 -2.72 14.98 -12.84
CA TRP A 84 -1.57 14.76 -13.72
C TRP A 84 -1.31 13.28 -14.03
N LEU A 85 -1.98 12.35 -13.34
CA LEU A 85 -1.92 10.93 -13.66
C LEU A 85 -2.83 10.66 -14.88
N PRO A 86 -2.34 10.01 -15.95
CA PRO A 86 -3.17 9.68 -17.11
C PRO A 86 -4.45 8.96 -16.67
N ARG A 87 -5.62 9.53 -16.95
CA ARG A 87 -6.89 8.84 -16.71
C ARG A 87 -7.13 7.83 -17.82
N LEU A 88 -7.01 6.55 -17.51
CA LEU A 88 -7.44 5.46 -18.41
C LEU A 88 -8.23 4.38 -17.65
N LEU A 89 -9.18 4.81 -16.81
CA LEU A 89 -10.28 3.96 -16.37
C LEU A 89 -11.57 4.51 -16.98
N GLN A 90 -11.70 4.34 -18.30
CA GLN A 90 -12.98 4.23 -18.98
C GLN A 90 -12.95 2.93 -19.76
N VAL A 91 -13.35 1.85 -19.08
CA VAL A 91 -13.93 0.66 -19.72
C VAL A 91 -15.27 0.46 -19.07
#